data_AF-A0A522R2R1-F1
#
_entry.id   AF-A0A522R2R1-F1
#
_cell.length_a   1.000
_cell.length_b   1.000
_cell.length_c   1.000
_cell.angle_alpha   90.00
_cell.angle_beta   90.00
_cell.angle_gamma   90.00
#
_symmetry.space_group_name_H-M   'P 1'
#
loop_
_entity.id
_entity.type
_entity.pdbx_description
1 polymer ?
#
loop_
_entity_poly.entity_id
_entity_poly.type
_entity_poly.pdbx_seq_one_letter_code
_entity_poly.pdbx_strand_id
1 'polypeptide(L)'
;MAVYFCKLVAPRTTFVQDMTPAEVAAMGQHAAYWKGLIGQGTRVFALGLVVAAEGAFGVGIVDVDDEAALRALTANDPAIKAGIGMRYEIHPMPRGVMRSAS
;
A
#
# COMPACT_ATOMS: atom_id res chain seq x y z
N MET A 1 -17.87 7.08 -2.71
CA MET A 1 -17.09 6.18 -1.85
C MET A 1 -17.01 4.81 -2.49
N ALA A 2 -15.80 4.37 -2.75
CA ALA A 2 -15.46 3.14 -3.45
C ALA A 2 -14.26 2.50 -2.74
N VAL A 3 -14.37 1.20 -2.49
CA VAL A 3 -13.34 0.42 -1.82
C VAL A 3 -12.46 -0.23 -2.88
N TYR A 4 -11.14 -0.18 -2.68
CA TYR A 4 -10.17 -0.79 -3.58
C TYR A 4 -9.19 -1.67 -2.83
N PHE A 5 -8.84 -2.78 -3.46
CA PHE A 5 -7.67 -3.57 -3.09
C PHE A 5 -6.45 -3.04 -3.85
N CYS A 6 -5.43 -2.67 -3.10
CA CYS A 6 -4.14 -2.21 -3.59
C CYS A 6 -3.08 -3.24 -3.23
N LYS A 7 -2.39 -3.77 -4.23
CA LYS A 7 -1.23 -4.63 -4.06
C LYS A 7 0.02 -3.84 -4.41
N LEU A 8 0.90 -3.64 -3.43
CA LEU A 8 2.24 -3.09 -3.66
C LEU A 8 3.19 -4.23 -4.00
N VAL A 9 3.59 -4.29 -5.26
CA VAL A 9 4.46 -5.33 -5.80
C VAL A 9 5.90 -4.84 -5.73
N ALA A 10 6.75 -5.66 -5.09
CA ALA A 10 8.18 -5.44 -5.00
C ALA A 10 8.89 -5.67 -6.35
N PRO A 11 10.05 -5.04 -6.58
CA PRO A 11 10.83 -5.21 -7.82
C PRO A 11 11.39 -6.65 -7.99
N ARG A 12 11.46 -7.43 -6.90
CA ARG A 12 11.98 -8.79 -6.86
C ARG A 12 11.36 -9.58 -5.70
N THR A 13 11.34 -10.90 -5.80
CA THR A 13 10.73 -11.79 -4.78
C THR A 13 11.49 -11.84 -3.46
N THR A 14 12.81 -11.59 -3.49
CA THR A 14 13.69 -11.56 -2.31
C THR A 14 13.74 -10.20 -1.62
N PHE A 15 12.97 -9.21 -2.08
CA PHE A 15 13.10 -7.82 -1.67
C PHE A 15 13.02 -7.65 -0.15
N VAL A 16 12.06 -8.29 0.51
CA VAL A 16 11.87 -8.16 1.97
C VAL A 16 13.05 -8.72 2.77
N GLN A 17 13.80 -9.65 2.17
CA GLN A 17 14.94 -10.33 2.77
C GLN A 17 16.27 -9.59 2.51
N ASP A 18 16.38 -8.84 1.42
CA ASP A 18 17.65 -8.30 0.92
C ASP A 18 17.61 -6.80 0.54
N MET A 19 16.73 -6.01 1.18
CA MET A 19 16.69 -4.57 0.95
C MET A 19 18.05 -3.90 1.20
N THR A 20 18.47 -3.08 0.24
CA THR A 20 19.56 -2.13 0.42
C THR A 20 19.20 -1.05 1.45
N PRO A 21 20.18 -0.32 2.03
CA PRO A 21 19.89 0.78 2.95
C PRO A 21 18.95 1.85 2.37
N ALA A 22 19.07 2.14 1.07
CA ALA A 22 18.18 3.08 0.38
C ALA A 22 16.74 2.56 0.27
N GLU A 23 16.57 1.27 -0.02
CA GLU A 23 15.26 0.62 -0.06
C GLU A 23 14.62 0.56 1.33
N VAL A 24 15.39 0.26 2.38
CA VAL A 24 14.92 0.31 3.78
C VAL A 24 14.42 1.71 4.14
N ALA A 25 15.18 2.75 3.78
CA ALA A 25 14.78 4.13 4.02
C ALA A 25 13.47 4.49 3.30
N ALA A 26 13.34 4.10 2.02
CA ALA A 26 12.12 4.31 1.24
C ALA A 26 10.90 3.60 1.84
N MET A 27 11.05 2.34 2.27
CA MET A 27 9.97 1.59 2.91
C MET A 27 9.60 2.15 4.29
N GLY A 28 10.56 2.72 5.02
CA GLY A 28 10.29 3.46 6.25
C GLY A 28 9.45 4.72 6.01
N GLN A 29 9.78 5.49 4.97
CA GLN A 29 9.01 6.67 4.56
C GLN A 29 7.61 6.29 4.07
N HIS A 30 7.49 5.21 3.30
CA HIS A 30 6.21 4.62 2.88
C HIS A 30 5.31 4.30 4.09
N ALA A 31 5.86 3.63 5.10
CA ALA A 31 5.12 3.31 6.32
C ALA A 31 4.67 4.57 7.08
N ALA A 32 5.54 5.59 7.17
CA ALA A 32 5.21 6.87 7.80
C ALA A 32 4.12 7.63 7.02
N TYR A 33 4.19 7.62 5.68
CA TYR A 33 3.23 8.25 4.79
C TYR A 33 1.81 7.70 5.01
N TRP A 34 1.64 6.38 4.92
CA TRP A 34 0.33 5.77 5.11
C TRP A 34 -0.20 5.91 6.54
N LYS A 35 0.67 5.81 7.56
CA LYS A 35 0.27 6.10 8.95
C LYS A 35 -0.22 7.54 9.11
N GLY A 36 0.47 8.50 8.47
CA GLY A 36 0.08 9.91 8.46
C GLY A 36 -1.28 10.13 7.79
N LEU A 37 -1.52 9.52 6.63
CA LEU A 37 -2.79 9.58 5.93
C LEU A 37 -3.95 9.03 6.78
N ILE A 38 -3.74 7.88 7.43
CA ILE A 38 -4.73 7.28 8.33
C ILE A 38 -5.01 8.22 9.51
N GLY A 39 -3.97 8.79 10.12
CA GLY A 39 -4.11 9.78 11.20
C GLY A 39 -4.85 11.06 10.79
N GLN A 40 -4.83 11.41 9.50
CA GLN A 40 -5.57 12.53 8.91
C GLN A 40 -6.99 12.16 8.47
N GLY A 41 -7.44 10.92 8.72
CA GLY A 41 -8.80 10.46 8.43
C GLY A 41 -8.95 9.69 7.11
N THR A 42 -7.86 9.34 6.43
CA THR A 42 -7.94 8.43 5.27
C THR A 42 -8.43 7.07 5.75
N ARG A 43 -9.54 6.60 5.17
CA ARG A 43 -10.17 5.33 5.54
C ARG A 43 -9.40 4.16 4.91
N VAL A 44 -8.65 3.45 5.74
CA VAL A 44 -7.91 2.25 5.34
C VAL A 44 -8.39 1.08 6.19
N PHE A 45 -8.93 0.05 5.55
CA PHE A 45 -9.48 -1.10 6.24
C PHE A 45 -8.42 -2.11 6.68
N ALA A 46 -7.40 -2.27 5.86
CA ALA A 46 -6.24 -3.08 6.16
C ALA A 46 -5.03 -2.47 5.45
N LEU A 47 -3.89 -2.47 6.14
CA LEU A 47 -2.61 -2.08 5.57
C LEU A 47 -1.53 -2.98 6.17
N GLY A 48 -0.68 -3.60 5.36
CA GLY A 48 0.39 -4.43 5.89
C GLY A 48 1.15 -5.22 4.85
N LEU A 49 2.13 -5.99 5.33
CA LEU A 49 2.86 -6.95 4.52
C LEU A 49 2.10 -8.28 4.50
N VAL A 50 1.90 -8.84 3.31
CA VAL A 50 1.43 -10.21 3.11
C VAL A 50 2.65 -11.09 2.82
N VAL A 51 2.84 -12.12 3.64
CA VAL A 51 3.86 -13.14 3.42
C VAL A 51 3.20 -14.32 2.70
N ALA A 52 3.34 -14.35 1.37
CA ALA A 52 2.84 -15.43 0.52
C ALA A 52 3.99 -16.35 0.07
N ALA A 53 3.65 -17.57 -0.35
CA ALA A 53 4.63 -18.57 -0.77
C ALA A 53 5.39 -18.13 -2.04
N GLU A 54 4.71 -17.42 -2.93
CA GLU A 54 5.23 -16.96 -4.22
C GLU A 54 6.04 -15.65 -4.11
N GLY A 55 6.11 -15.07 -2.90
CA GLY A 55 6.80 -13.81 -2.62
C GLY A 55 5.92 -12.82 -1.87
N ALA A 56 6.55 -12.07 -0.96
CA ALA A 56 5.83 -11.11 -0.13
C ALA A 56 5.41 -9.86 -0.93
N PHE A 57 4.29 -9.25 -0.55
CA PHE A 57 3.77 -8.03 -1.17
C PHE A 57 3.03 -7.16 -0.14
N GLY A 58 2.92 -5.86 -0.39
CA GLY A 58 2.12 -4.98 0.45
C GLY A 58 0.63 -5.06 0.09
N VAL A 59 -0.24 -5.02 1.09
CA VAL A 59 -1.69 -4.88 0.91
C VAL A 59 -2.16 -3.54 1.47
N GLY A 60 -3.04 -2.88 0.74
CA GLY A 60 -3.85 -1.75 1.21
C GLY A 60 -5.30 -1.93 0.75
N ILE A 61 -6.25 -2.00 1.68
CA ILE A 61 -7.69 -1.96 1.37
C ILE A 61 -8.17 -0.56 1.74
N VAL A 62 -8.47 0.27 0.75
CA VAL A 62 -8.64 1.72 0.94
C VAL A 62 -10.03 2.14 0.45
N ASP A 63 -10.72 2.97 1.25
CA ASP A 63 -12.03 3.53 0.95
C ASP A 63 -11.92 5.04 0.64
N VAL A 64 -11.97 5.36 -0.65
CA VAL A 64 -11.81 6.70 -1.22
C VAL A 64 -13.07 7.14 -1.94
N ASP A 65 -13.14 8.40 -2.36
CA ASP A 65 -14.33 8.89 -3.07
C ASP A 65 -14.46 8.28 -4.48
N ASP A 66 -13.34 8.19 -5.19
CA ASP A 66 -13.20 7.62 -6.53
C ASP A 66 -11.79 7.06 -6.82
N GLU A 67 -11.60 6.46 -7.99
CA GLU A 67 -10.29 5.88 -8.39
C GLU A 67 -9.19 6.94 -8.54
N ALA A 68 -9.53 8.16 -8.95
CA ALA A 68 -8.57 9.22 -9.17
C ALA A 68 -7.91 9.66 -7.85
N ALA A 69 -8.70 9.75 -6.78
CA ALA A 69 -8.19 10.00 -5.43
C ALA A 69 -7.19 8.91 -4.99
N LEU A 70 -7.51 7.63 -5.20
CA LEU A 70 -6.58 6.54 -4.85
C LEU A 70 -5.31 6.55 -5.70
N ARG A 71 -5.41 6.84 -7.00
CA ARG A 71 -4.26 7.01 -7.87
C ARG A 71 -3.36 8.14 -7.41
N ALA A 72 -3.94 9.25 -6.94
CA ALA A 72 -3.17 10.35 -6.37
C ALA A 72 -2.44 9.94 -5.07
N LEU A 73 -3.08 9.19 -4.16
CA LEU A 73 -2.44 8.69 -2.94
C LEU A 73 -1.26 7.75 -3.29
N THR A 74 -1.50 6.75 -4.13
CA THR A 74 -0.50 5.75 -4.51
C THR A 74 0.66 6.34 -5.34
N ALA A 75 0.41 7.34 -6.19
CA ALA A 75 1.47 8.06 -6.90
C ALA A 75 2.31 8.95 -5.97
N ASN A 76 1.75 9.39 -4.84
CA ASN A 76 2.46 10.19 -3.85
C ASN A 76 3.24 9.38 -2.81
N ASP A 77 3.09 8.05 -2.84
CA ASP A 77 3.78 7.13 -1.96
C ASP A 77 5.31 7.20 -2.13
N PRO A 78 6.08 7.39 -1.03
CA PRO A 78 7.54 7.36 -1.06
C PRO A 78 8.15 6.11 -1.69
N ALA A 79 7.53 4.93 -1.55
CA ALA A 79 8.00 3.70 -2.19
C ALA A 79 7.99 3.80 -3.73
N ILE A 80 7.00 4.52 -4.30
CA ILE A 80 6.91 4.77 -5.74
C ILE A 80 7.87 5.90 -6.14
N LYS A 81 7.86 7.01 -5.41
CA LYS A 81 8.71 8.18 -5.71
C LYS A 81 10.20 7.90 -5.61
N ALA A 82 10.62 6.94 -4.77
CA ALA A 82 12.01 6.54 -4.64
C ALA A 82 12.56 5.87 -5.91
N GLY A 83 11.70 5.47 -6.87
CA GLY A 83 12.15 4.87 -8.13
C GLY A 83 12.80 3.49 -7.96
N ILE A 84 12.59 2.81 -6.83
CA ILE A 84 13.17 1.50 -6.50
C ILE A 84 12.46 0.32 -7.19
N GLY A 85 11.65 0.58 -8.23
CA GLY A 85 10.93 -0.45 -8.99
C GLY A 85 9.66 -1.00 -8.31
N MET A 86 9.19 -0.37 -7.24
CA MET A 86 7.88 -0.66 -6.65
C MET A 86 6.75 -0.26 -7.59
N ARG A 87 5.66 -1.03 -7.60
CA ARG A 87 4.47 -0.70 -8.40
C ARG A 87 3.18 -1.12 -7.71
N TYR A 88 2.12 -0.36 -7.94
CA TYR A 88 0.78 -0.70 -7.46
C TYR A 88 -0.02 -1.45 -8.53
N GLU A 89 -0.70 -2.51 -8.13
CA GLU A 89 -1.87 -3.06 -8.81
C GLU A 89 -3.12 -2.63 -8.02
N ILE A 90 -4.05 -1.94 -8.68
CA ILE A 90 -5.26 -1.37 -8.05
C ILE A 90 -6.48 -2.05 -8.65
N HIS A 91 -7.36 -2.59 -7.79
CA HIS A 91 -8.55 -3.30 -8.21
C HIS A 91 -9.78 -2.84 -7.40
N PRO A 92 -10.91 -2.53 -8.04
CA PRO A 92 -12.14 -2.20 -7.32
C PRO A 92 -12.65 -3.40 -6.51
N MET A 93 -13.17 -3.13 -5.32
CA MET A 93 -13.71 -4.12 -4.38
C MET A 93 -15.17 -3.76 -4.01
N PRO A 94 -16.14 -3.95 -4.93
CA PRO A 94 -17.50 -3.38 -4.83
C PRO A 94 -18.37 -3.91 -3.67
N ARG A 95 -17.88 -4.86 -2.87
CA ARG A 95 -18.57 -5.43 -1.70
C ARG A 95 -17.62 -5.64 -0.51
N GLY A 96 -16.63 -4.76 -0.36
CA GLY A 96 -15.75 -4.78 0.82
C GLY A 96 -16.56 -4.59 2.10
N VAL A 97 -16.44 -5.52 3.04
CA VAL A 97 -17.06 -5.42 4.37
C VAL A 97 -15.94 -5.27 5.38
N MET A 98 -16.00 -4.22 6.19
CA MET A 98 -15.14 -4.03 7.36
C MET A 98 -15.93 -4.41 8.61
N ARG A 99 -15.35 -5.23 9.48
CA ARG A 99 -15.83 -5.36 10.86
C ARG A 99 -14.98 -4.43 11.72
N SER A 100 -15.62 -3.56 12.48
CA SER A 100 -14.93 -2.87 13.57
C SER A 100 -14.48 -3.92 14.59
N ALA A 101 -13.22 -3.84 15.03
CA ALA A 101 -12.81 -4.60 16.20
C ALA A 101 -13.64 -4.10 17.39
N SER A 102 -14.31 -5.03 18.08
CA SER A 102 -15.01 -4.78 19.34
C SER A 102 -14.05 -4.37 20.44
#